data_AF-A0A445MGL6-F1
#
_entry.id   AF-A0A445MGL6-F1
#
_cell.length_a   1.000
_cell.length_b   1.000
_cell.length_c   1.000
_cell.angle_alpha   90.00
_cell.angle_beta   90.00
_cell.angle_gamma   90.00
#
_symmetry.space_group_name_H-M   'P 1'
#
loop_
_entity.id
_entity.type
_entity.pdbx_description
1 polymer ?
#
loop_
_entity_poly.entity_id
_entity_poly.type
_entity_poly.pdbx_seq_one_letter_code
_entity_poly.pdbx_strand_id
1 'polypeptide(L)'
;MLCSIWDLKDTRREVNFEDARSLASEKWNLDHVGKLLIDYFVDCHYSDIDDRLWAIGGTASGTLGYFPISPDNAGTIDFAEAILEGGHAGVVRSVLPASNTHSTITKTGIFGWTGGEDGRLCCWLSDESLEAKQSWISNSLVMRSNKVRSKRHHPY
;
A
#
# COMPACT_ATOMS: atom_id res chain seq x y z
N MET A 1 -4.17 -14.81 -11.68
CA MET A 1 -3.04 -13.85 -11.75
C MET A 1 -1.80 -14.62 -11.37
N LEU A 2 -0.73 -14.57 -12.16
CA LEU A 2 0.54 -15.23 -11.82
C LEU A 2 1.35 -14.26 -10.94
N CYS A 3 1.74 -14.69 -9.74
CA CYS A 3 2.66 -13.94 -8.89
C CYS A 3 3.92 -14.78 -8.70
N SER A 4 5.09 -14.17 -8.86
CA SER A 4 6.36 -14.87 -8.85
C SER A 4 7.49 -13.93 -8.46
N ILE A 5 8.51 -14.46 -7.80
CA ILE A 5 9.72 -13.74 -7.40
C ILE A 5 10.87 -14.22 -8.29
N TRP A 6 11.68 -13.27 -8.72
CA TRP A 6 12.75 -13.49 -9.69
C TRP A 6 14.05 -12.91 -9.18
N ASP A 7 15.10 -13.71 -9.21
CA ASP A 7 16.47 -13.22 -9.21
C ASP A 7 16.81 -12.75 -10.63
N LEU A 8 16.98 -11.44 -10.79
CA LEU A 8 17.31 -10.83 -12.07
C LEU A 8 18.75 -11.11 -12.50
N LYS A 9 19.67 -11.31 -11.56
CA LYS A 9 21.08 -11.56 -11.87
C LYS A 9 21.25 -12.91 -12.54
N ASP A 10 20.62 -13.94 -11.97
CA ASP A 10 20.67 -15.30 -12.48
C ASP A 10 19.51 -15.62 -13.44
N THR A 11 18.63 -14.64 -13.71
CA THR A 11 17.39 -14.79 -14.52
C THR A 11 16.52 -15.97 -14.07
N ARG A 12 16.56 -16.25 -12.78
CA ARG A 12 15.96 -17.44 -12.17
C ARG A 12 14.69 -17.06 -11.44
N ARG A 13 13.60 -17.76 -11.75
CA ARG A 13 12.39 -17.68 -10.92
C ARG A 13 12.65 -18.44 -9.63
N GLU A 14 12.66 -17.72 -8.52
CA GLU A 14 12.88 -18.31 -7.20
C GLU A 14 11.60 -18.91 -6.64
N VAL A 15 10.50 -18.18 -6.79
CA VAL A 15 9.20 -18.56 -6.24
C VAL A 15 8.12 -18.36 -7.30
N ASN A 16 7.18 -19.30 -7.35
CA ASN A 16 5.99 -19.20 -8.19
C ASN A 16 4.75 -19.51 -7.36
N PHE A 17 3.92 -18.50 -7.16
CA PHE A 17 2.65 -18.63 -6.44
C PHE A 17 1.55 -18.98 -7.43
N GLU A 18 1.17 -20.26 -7.50
CA GLU A 18 0.10 -20.71 -8.39
C GLU A 18 -1.27 -20.10 -8.02
N ASP A 19 -1.53 -19.96 -6.71
CA ASP A 19 -2.77 -19.36 -6.20
C ASP A 19 -2.50 -18.29 -5.13
N ALA A 20 -1.70 -17.29 -5.51
CA ALA A 20 -1.29 -16.20 -4.62
C ALA A 20 -2.46 -15.50 -3.92
N ARG A 21 -3.59 -15.32 -4.62
CA ARG A 21 -4.75 -14.62 -4.04
C ARG A 21 -5.43 -15.46 -2.96
N SER A 22 -5.64 -16.75 -3.20
CA SER A 22 -6.25 -17.61 -2.17
C SER A 22 -5.35 -17.74 -0.96
N LEU A 23 -4.03 -17.91 -1.18
CA LEU A 23 -3.04 -17.95 -0.12
C LEU A 23 -3.07 -16.66 0.73
N ALA A 24 -3.02 -15.48 0.11
CA ALA A 24 -3.12 -14.21 0.82
C ALA A 24 -4.48 -14.01 1.52
N SER A 25 -5.59 -14.46 0.90
CA SER A 25 -6.93 -14.37 1.50
C SER A 25 -7.08 -15.21 2.77
N GLU A 26 -6.39 -16.35 2.85
CA GLU A 26 -6.33 -17.18 4.06
C GLU A 26 -5.49 -16.56 5.18
N LYS A 27 -4.61 -15.65 4.82
CA LYS A 27 -3.67 -14.95 5.71
C LYS A 27 -4.16 -13.57 6.13
N TRP A 28 -5.43 -13.28 5.86
CA TRP A 28 -6.05 -12.04 6.31
C TRP A 28 -6.36 -12.12 7.81
N ASN A 29 -5.66 -11.36 8.65
CA ASN A 29 -5.75 -11.34 10.13
C ASN A 29 -7.04 -10.71 10.70
N LEU A 30 -8.21 -10.88 10.07
CA LEU A 30 -9.46 -10.34 10.59
C LEU A 30 -10.31 -11.45 11.20
N ASP A 31 -10.56 -11.36 12.51
CA ASP A 31 -11.45 -12.22 13.30
C ASP A 31 -12.95 -12.12 12.91
N HIS A 32 -13.27 -11.51 11.77
CA HIS A 32 -14.64 -11.32 11.34
C HIS A 32 -15.17 -12.52 10.55
N VAL A 33 -16.42 -12.86 10.82
CA VAL A 33 -17.25 -13.98 10.32
C VAL A 33 -17.47 -13.97 8.78
N GLY A 34 -16.71 -13.18 8.03
CA GLY A 34 -16.67 -13.18 6.58
C GLY A 34 -15.22 -13.15 6.09
N LYS A 35 -14.79 -14.22 5.43
CA LYS A 35 -13.48 -14.31 4.76
C LYS A 35 -13.39 -13.17 3.73
N LEU A 36 -12.61 -12.14 4.02
CA LEU A 36 -12.28 -11.11 3.03
C LEU A 36 -11.38 -11.74 1.98
N LEU A 37 -11.80 -11.65 0.73
CA LEU A 37 -11.07 -12.21 -0.40
C LEU A 37 -10.22 -11.13 -1.03
N ILE A 38 -8.94 -11.44 -1.24
CA ILE A 38 -8.05 -10.65 -2.09
C ILE A 38 -8.59 -10.71 -3.51
N ASP A 39 -9.03 -9.58 -4.02
CA ASP A 39 -9.50 -9.47 -5.39
C ASP A 39 -8.32 -9.32 -6.36
N TYR A 40 -7.28 -8.57 -5.96
CA TYR A 40 -6.12 -8.26 -6.79
C TYR A 40 -4.87 -7.92 -5.94
N PHE A 41 -3.70 -7.98 -6.56
CA PHE A 41 -2.48 -7.38 -6.03
C PHE A 41 -2.24 -6.02 -6.67
N VAL A 42 -1.86 -5.04 -5.85
CA VAL A 42 -1.66 -3.65 -6.28
C VAL A 42 -0.20 -3.42 -6.60
N ASP A 43 0.68 -3.85 -5.70
CA ASP A 43 2.12 -3.61 -5.75
C ASP A 43 2.86 -4.58 -4.80
N CYS A 44 4.17 -4.48 -4.73
CA CYS A 44 5.01 -5.09 -3.70
C CYS A 44 5.95 -4.04 -3.09
N HIS A 45 6.35 -4.25 -1.84
CA HIS A 45 7.28 -3.35 -1.16
C HIS A 45 8.42 -4.16 -0.55
N TYR A 46 9.66 -3.75 -0.79
CA TYR A 46 10.83 -4.28 -0.10
C TYR A 46 11.39 -3.21 0.83
N SER A 47 11.67 -3.57 2.08
CA SER A 47 12.31 -2.72 3.08
C SER A 47 13.76 -3.17 3.25
N ASP A 48 14.70 -2.27 2.98
CA ASP A 48 16.12 -2.52 3.26
C ASP A 48 16.41 -2.62 4.77
N ILE A 49 15.57 -1.99 5.61
CA ILE A 49 15.75 -1.96 7.06
C ILE A 49 15.37 -3.31 7.67
N ASP A 50 14.25 -3.85 7.21
CA ASP A 50 13.70 -5.12 7.72
C ASP A 50 14.19 -6.32 6.91
N ASP A 51 14.94 -6.08 5.82
CA ASP A 51 15.39 -7.08 4.84
C ASP A 51 14.25 -8.02 4.40
N ARG A 52 13.11 -7.41 4.02
CA ARG A 52 11.88 -8.16 3.84
C ARG A 52 11.03 -7.60 2.71
N LEU A 53 10.33 -8.51 2.04
CA LEU A 53 9.40 -8.24 0.95
C LEU A 53 7.95 -8.41 1.45
N TRP A 54 7.07 -7.51 1.05
CA TRP A 54 5.63 -7.62 1.23
C TRP A 54 4.93 -7.60 -0.13
N ALA A 55 3.97 -8.49 -0.33
CA ALA A 55 2.96 -8.36 -1.38
C ALA A 55 1.81 -7.50 -0.85
N ILE A 56 1.32 -6.58 -1.68
CA ILE A 56 0.23 -5.66 -1.30
C ILE A 56 -1.03 -6.07 -2.05
N GLY A 57 -1.97 -6.64 -1.30
CA GLY A 57 -3.25 -7.10 -1.81
C GLY A 57 -4.36 -6.07 -1.58
N GLY A 58 -5.38 -6.09 -2.42
CA GLY A 58 -6.53 -5.20 -2.35
C GLY A 58 -7.86 -5.91 -2.58
N THR A 59 -8.91 -5.28 -2.08
CA THR A 59 -10.31 -5.67 -2.27
C THR A 59 -11.04 -4.63 -3.13
N ALA A 60 -12.11 -5.04 -3.79
CA ALA A 60 -12.94 -4.15 -4.60
C ALA A 60 -13.59 -3.01 -3.78
N SER A 61 -13.74 -3.20 -2.46
CA SER A 61 -14.26 -2.19 -1.53
C SER A 61 -13.23 -1.16 -1.08
N GLY A 62 -11.95 -1.34 -1.43
CA GLY A 62 -10.89 -0.38 -1.11
C GLY A 62 -10.09 -0.67 0.16
N THR A 63 -10.22 -1.88 0.72
CA THR A 63 -9.33 -2.35 1.79
C THR A 63 -8.04 -2.91 1.19
N LEU A 64 -6.90 -2.55 1.77
CA LEU A 64 -5.58 -3.10 1.43
C LEU A 64 -5.01 -3.94 2.58
N GLY A 65 -4.22 -4.95 2.24
CA GLY A 65 -3.43 -5.74 3.17
C GLY A 65 -1.98 -5.86 2.72
N TYR A 66 -1.06 -5.80 3.67
CA TYR A 66 0.38 -6.01 3.47
C TYR A 66 0.76 -7.39 3.99
N PHE A 67 1.14 -8.28 3.07
CA PHE A 67 1.41 -9.68 3.34
C PHE A 67 2.91 -9.93 3.18
N PRO A 68 3.63 -10.21 4.27
CA PRO A 68 5.03 -10.50 4.17
C PRO A 68 5.26 -11.79 3.39
N ILE A 69 6.36 -11.82 2.64
CA ILE A 69 6.84 -13.02 1.99
C ILE A 69 7.99 -13.58 2.84
N SER A 70 7.85 -14.82 3.30
CA SER A 70 8.93 -15.49 4.01
C SER A 70 10.10 -15.77 3.05
N PRO A 71 11.35 -15.47 3.44
CA PRO A 71 12.53 -15.72 2.63
C PRO A 71 12.90 -17.22 2.51
N ASP A 72 12.21 -18.11 3.23
CA ASP A 72 12.44 -19.56 3.14
C ASP A 72 12.28 -20.07 1.70
N ASN A 73 12.95 -21.20 1.37
CA ASN A 73 13.07 -21.79 0.02
C ASN A 73 11.76 -22.08 -0.75
N ALA A 74 10.60 -21.78 -0.19
CA ALA A 74 9.30 -21.89 -0.85
C ALA A 74 8.59 -20.54 -1.08
N GLY A 75 9.12 -19.43 -0.53
CA GLY A 75 8.50 -18.12 -0.56
C GLY A 75 7.04 -18.17 -0.17
N THR A 76 6.71 -18.24 1.12
CA THR A 76 5.31 -18.33 1.55
C THR A 76 4.73 -16.95 1.84
N ILE A 77 3.45 -16.77 1.54
CA ILE A 77 2.70 -15.59 1.98
C ILE A 77 2.32 -15.79 3.45
N ASP A 78 2.73 -14.86 4.32
CA ASP A 78 2.41 -14.87 5.74
C ASP A 78 1.21 -13.97 6.05
N PHE A 79 0.78 -14.00 7.32
CA PHE A 79 -0.31 -13.22 7.86
C PHE A 79 -0.13 -11.71 7.64
N ALA A 80 -1.23 -11.02 7.32
CA ALA A 80 -1.22 -9.58 7.06
C ALA A 80 -0.69 -8.79 8.27
N GLU A 81 0.37 -8.02 8.08
CA GLU A 81 0.98 -7.20 9.15
C GLU A 81 0.38 -5.81 9.24
N ALA A 82 -0.16 -5.31 8.13
CA ALA A 82 -0.92 -4.07 8.10
C ALA A 82 -2.19 -4.23 7.26
N ILE A 83 -3.29 -3.70 7.77
CA ILE A 83 -4.59 -3.66 7.08
C ILE A 83 -5.04 -2.19 7.05
N LEU A 84 -5.21 -1.67 5.84
CA LEU A 84 -5.65 -0.29 5.62
C LEU A 84 -7.11 -0.31 5.16
N GLU A 85 -8.01 0.12 6.03
CA GLU A 85 -9.46 0.08 5.82
C GLU A 85 -10.12 1.44 6.03
N GLY A 86 -11.30 1.64 5.42
CA GLY A 86 -12.14 2.82 5.64
C GLY A 86 -11.72 4.11 4.90
N GLY A 87 -10.52 4.15 4.30
CA GLY A 87 -10.06 5.29 3.50
C GLY A 87 -10.73 5.35 2.12
N HIS A 88 -10.75 4.23 1.41
CA HIS A 88 -11.32 4.10 0.07
C HIS A 88 -12.70 3.45 0.08
N ALA A 89 -13.49 3.71 -0.96
CA ALA A 89 -14.80 3.12 -1.23
C ALA A 89 -14.84 2.35 -2.57
N GLY A 90 -13.67 2.08 -3.15
CA GLY A 90 -13.51 1.39 -4.42
C GLY A 90 -12.08 0.88 -4.61
N VAL A 91 -11.81 0.32 -5.78
CA VAL A 91 -10.51 -0.28 -6.12
C VAL A 91 -9.37 0.73 -5.96
N VAL A 92 -8.39 0.39 -5.13
CA VAL A 92 -7.11 1.11 -5.02
C VAL A 92 -6.18 0.70 -6.16
N ARG A 93 -5.54 1.66 -6.82
CA ARG A 93 -4.70 1.46 -8.01
C ARG A 93 -3.23 1.76 -7.80
N SER A 94 -2.90 2.56 -6.79
CA SER A 94 -1.52 2.93 -6.51
C SER A 94 -1.23 3.00 -5.03
N VAL A 95 0.01 2.64 -4.69
CA VAL A 95 0.57 2.73 -3.36
C VAL A 95 1.89 3.47 -3.47
N LEU A 96 2.15 4.39 -2.56
CA LEU A 96 3.41 5.09 -2.41
C LEU A 96 3.84 4.97 -0.93
N PRO A 97 4.81 4.10 -0.61
CA PRO A 97 5.40 4.04 0.72
C PRO A 97 5.98 5.40 1.11
N ALA A 98 5.95 5.75 2.40
CA ALA A 98 6.59 6.97 2.85
C ALA A 98 8.10 6.92 2.57
N SER A 99 8.63 7.95 1.91
CA SER A 99 10.08 8.04 1.67
C SER A 99 10.80 8.34 2.97
N ASN A 100 11.82 7.55 3.31
CA ASN A 100 12.65 7.72 4.51
C ASN A 100 13.59 8.96 4.46
N THR A 101 13.28 9.95 3.62
CA THR A 101 14.12 11.12 3.34
C THR A 101 14.11 12.19 4.44
N HIS A 102 13.38 11.96 5.54
CA HIS A 102 13.49 12.81 6.72
C HIS A 102 13.76 11.99 7.97
N SER A 103 15.05 11.86 8.26
CA SER A 103 15.61 11.49 9.55
C SER A 103 15.12 12.44 10.65
N THR A 104 13.94 12.19 11.21
CA THR A 104 13.52 12.56 12.58
C THR A 104 12.14 11.98 12.82
N ILE A 105 12.13 10.72 13.25
CA ILE A 105 10.98 10.06 13.86
C ILE A 105 10.58 10.89 15.09
N THR A 106 9.67 11.83 14.90
CA THR A 106 8.69 12.16 15.92
C THR A 106 7.59 11.10 15.82
N LYS A 107 7.06 10.68 16.97
CA LYS A 107 6.36 9.41 17.25
C LYS A 107 4.99 9.21 16.57
N THR A 108 4.76 9.81 15.40
CA THR A 108 3.53 9.72 14.58
C THR A 108 3.94 9.85 13.11
N GLY A 109 4.41 8.75 12.50
CA GLY A 109 4.94 8.75 11.14
C GLY A 109 3.86 8.58 10.08
N ILE A 110 4.10 9.10 8.86
CA ILE A 110 3.32 8.72 7.68
C ILE A 110 3.78 7.31 7.27
N PHE A 111 2.85 6.36 7.19
CA PHE A 111 3.08 5.02 6.66
C PHE A 111 3.18 5.04 5.13
N GLY A 112 2.27 5.77 4.48
CA GLY A 112 2.27 5.90 3.02
C GLY A 112 1.01 6.54 2.48
N TRP A 113 0.92 6.57 1.15
CA TRP A 113 -0.19 7.17 0.41
C TRP A 113 -0.79 6.17 -0.58
N THR A 114 -2.09 6.25 -0.80
CA THR A 114 -2.80 5.37 -1.75
C THR A 114 -3.79 6.14 -2.61
N GLY A 115 -3.91 5.76 -3.88
CA GLY A 115 -4.84 6.37 -4.85
C GLY A 115 -5.84 5.36 -5.38
N GLY A 116 -7.13 5.70 -5.38
CA GLY A 116 -8.22 4.80 -5.80
C GLY A 116 -9.08 5.30 -6.97
N GLU A 117 -9.81 4.37 -7.59
CA GLU A 117 -10.80 4.67 -8.64
C GLU A 117 -12.02 5.45 -8.12
N ASP A 118 -12.17 5.50 -6.80
CA ASP A 118 -13.14 6.33 -6.09
C ASP A 118 -12.76 7.83 -6.08
N GLY A 119 -11.65 8.20 -6.72
CA GLY A 119 -11.16 9.57 -6.82
C GLY A 119 -10.51 10.07 -5.53
N ARG A 120 -10.20 9.18 -4.57
CA ARG A 120 -9.58 9.53 -3.30
C ARG A 120 -8.07 9.33 -3.33
N LEU A 121 -7.37 10.21 -2.60
CA LEU A 121 -5.98 10.06 -2.19
C LEU A 121 -5.97 9.95 -0.66
N CYS A 122 -5.57 8.81 -0.12
CA CYS A 122 -5.55 8.55 1.31
C CYS A 122 -4.12 8.59 1.84
N CYS A 123 -3.92 9.26 2.97
CA CYS A 123 -2.69 9.24 3.77
C CYS A 123 -2.89 8.28 4.93
N TRP A 124 -1.94 7.38 5.13
CA TRP A 124 -1.95 6.41 6.22
C TRP A 124 -0.85 6.77 7.20
N LEU A 125 -1.14 6.68 8.49
CA LEU A 125 -0.18 6.95 9.56
C LEU A 125 0.20 5.63 10.23
N SER A 126 1.47 5.49 10.61
CA SER A 126 1.94 4.39 11.44
C SER A 126 1.55 4.70 12.88
N ASP A 127 0.48 4.09 13.37
CA ASP A 127 -0.08 4.42 14.67
C ASP A 127 0.57 3.63 15.81
N GLU A 128 0.93 4.33 16.90
CA GLU A 128 1.05 3.75 18.25
C GLU A 128 -0.12 4.20 19.16
N SER A 129 -1.06 5.02 18.68
CA SER A 129 -2.20 5.50 19.43
C SER A 129 -3.43 4.66 19.15
N LEU A 130 -3.88 3.86 20.11
CA LEU A 130 -5.16 3.16 20.07
C LEU A 130 -6.41 4.07 20.00
N GLU A 131 -6.23 5.38 19.85
CA GLU A 131 -7.32 6.35 19.79
C GLU A 131 -7.15 7.35 18.63
N ALA A 132 -7.57 6.95 17.43
CA ALA A 132 -8.42 7.74 16.53
C ALA A 132 -8.39 7.15 15.11
N LYS A 133 -9.30 6.19 14.84
CA LYS A 133 -9.72 5.87 13.47
C LYS A 133 -10.48 7.07 12.88
N GLN A 134 -9.78 8.13 12.50
CA GLN A 134 -10.35 9.27 11.77
C GLN A 134 -9.68 9.39 10.41
N SER A 135 -10.34 8.84 9.39
CA SER A 135 -10.03 9.12 8.00
C SER A 135 -10.41 10.57 7.69
N TRP A 136 -9.43 11.43 7.41
CA TRP A 136 -9.68 12.79 6.95
C TRP A 136 -9.98 12.78 5.45
N ILE A 137 -11.25 12.87 5.09
CA ILE A 137 -11.67 13.01 3.68
C ILE A 137 -11.52 14.50 3.30
N SER A 138 -10.46 14.83 2.58
CA SER A 138 -10.33 16.16 1.94
C SER A 138 -11.03 16.12 0.57
N ASN A 139 -12.25 16.65 0.49
CA ASN A 139 -13.00 16.83 -0.77
C ASN A 139 -12.42 17.92 -1.69
N SER A 140 -11.25 18.48 -1.39
CA SER A 140 -10.65 19.57 -2.15
C SER A 140 -9.18 19.30 -2.50
N LEU A 141 -8.91 18.33 -3.36
CA LEU A 141 -7.66 18.32 -4.12
C LEU A 141 -7.74 19.33 -5.27
N VAL A 142 -8.02 20.59 -4.95
CA VAL A 142 -7.66 21.70 -5.84
C VAL A 142 -6.40 22.30 -5.25
N MET A 143 -5.24 21.86 -5.75
CA MET A 143 -4.01 22.62 -5.58
C MET A 143 -4.20 23.91 -6.40
N ARG A 144 -4.85 24.92 -5.81
CA ARG A 144 -4.75 26.27 -6.32
C ARG A 144 -3.30 26.66 -6.11
N SER A 145 -2.50 26.54 -7.17
CA SER A 145 -1.28 27.33 -7.30
C SER A 145 -1.65 28.74 -6.87
N ASN A 146 -1.09 29.21 -5.75
CA ASN A 146 -1.03 30.63 -5.48
C ASN A 146 -0.15 31.19 -6.60
N LYS A 147 -0.78 31.54 -7.71
CA LYS A 147 -0.15 32.32 -8.77
C LYS A 147 0.19 33.65 -8.13
N VAL A 148 1.39 33.75 -7.56
CA VAL A 148 2.07 35.05 -7.53
C VAL A 148 2.03 35.51 -8.98
N ARG A 149 1.36 36.63 -9.19
CA ARG A 149 1.06 37.20 -10.50
C ARG A 149 2.39 37.57 -11.18
N SER A 150 3.05 36.58 -11.76
CA SER A 150 4.24 36.80 -12.57
C SER A 150 3.83 37.66 -13.75
N LYS A 151 4.45 38.84 -13.86
CA LYS A 151 4.24 39.77 -14.97
C LYS A 151 4.55 39.02 -16.25
N ARG A 152 3.53 38.72 -17.04
CA ARG A 152 3.70 38.16 -18.38
C ARG A 152 4.50 39.16 -19.19
N HIS A 153 5.64 38.72 -19.72
CA HIS A 153 6.38 39.48 -20.71
C HIS A 153 5.57 39.44 -22.01
N HIS A 154 5.13 40.59 -22.49
CA HIS A 154 4.58 40.71 -23.84
C HIS A 154 5.76 40.82 -24.81
N PRO A 155 5.82 40.03 -25.91
CA PRO A 155 6.71 40.34 -27.00
C PRO A 155 6.03 41.36 -27.91
N TYR A 156 6.82 42.34 -28.35
CA TYR A 156 6.51 43.60 -29.04
C TYR A 156 6.25 44.80 -28.12
#